data_AF-A0AAN0K0L5-F1
#
_entry.id   AF-A0AAN0K0L5-F1
#
_cell.length_a   1.000
_cell.length_b   1.000
_cell.length_c   1.000
_cell.angle_alpha   90.00
_cell.angle_beta   90.00
_cell.angle_gamma   90.00
#
_symmetry.space_group_name_H-M   'P 1'
#
loop_
_entity.id
_entity.type
_entity.pdbx_description
1 polymer ?
#
loop_
_entity_poly.entity_id
_entity_poly.type
_entity_poly.pdbx_seq_one_letter_code
_entity_poly.pdbx_strand_id
1 'polypeptide(L)'
;GVLKNKLSLDINEVGVANLRVSGHHLVISFADGNFKVFDLKRREPKLICTKSVSQYIHHFVSVVSGQANSNGTLIGLIANKSSSNSVLLIMNHEKDIVKVLDFTVERRQEIDESNGDCSLLPESLPDNIKRDQLKLLSELTGCNVLKFHWDSIDPRLLLIEVGRVTKKQKQTGRESEDWERAVITLFVTQDLSYLFQDIKPLKSKHHGLVGCTAPSVYYMRK
;
A
#
# COMPACT_ATOMS: atom_id res chain seq x y z
N GLY A 1 -5.89 -12.20 -31.35
CA GLY A 1 -4.88 -13.08 -30.71
C GLY A 1 -5.57 -14.33 -30.23
N VAL A 2 -4.95 -15.51 -30.39
CA VAL A 2 -5.50 -16.77 -29.87
C VAL A 2 -5.06 -16.90 -28.40
N LEU A 3 -6.01 -17.08 -27.48
CA LEU A 3 -5.73 -17.47 -26.09
C LEU A 3 -5.12 -18.88 -26.11
N LYS A 4 -3.78 -18.98 -26.11
CA LYS A 4 -3.06 -20.25 -26.30
C LYS A 4 -2.65 -20.95 -25.01
N ASN A 5 -2.64 -20.28 -23.87
CA ASN A 5 -2.17 -20.86 -22.61
C ASN A 5 -3.23 -20.77 -21.52
N LYS A 6 -3.66 -21.94 -21.03
CA LYS A 6 -4.40 -22.08 -19.78
C LYS A 6 -3.36 -22.27 -18.66
N LEU A 7 -3.47 -21.45 -17.62
CA LEU A 7 -2.64 -21.56 -16.43
C LEU A 7 -3.39 -22.32 -15.35
N SER A 8 -2.85 -23.46 -14.92
CA SER A 8 -3.33 -24.18 -13.75
C SER A 8 -2.31 -24.01 -12.63
N LEU A 9 -2.76 -23.59 -11.46
CA LEU A 9 -1.93 -23.49 -10.26
C LEU A 9 -2.48 -24.46 -9.24
N ASP A 10 -1.70 -25.47 -8.90
CA ASP A 10 -2.05 -26.42 -7.85
C ASP A 10 -1.74 -25.77 -6.50
N ILE A 11 -2.76 -25.12 -5.94
CA ILE A 11 -2.69 -24.46 -4.64
C ILE A 11 -3.07 -25.48 -3.58
N ASN A 12 -2.06 -26.16 -3.03
CA ASN A 12 -2.22 -27.13 -1.93
C ASN A 12 -2.21 -26.44 -0.54
N GLU A 13 -2.71 -25.20 -0.46
CA GLU A 13 -2.61 -24.35 0.74
C GLU A 13 -4.00 -24.01 1.30
N VAL A 14 -4.04 -23.62 2.58
CA VAL A 14 -5.26 -23.29 3.31
C VAL A 14 -5.89 -22.04 2.71
N GLY A 15 -6.86 -22.22 1.82
CA GLY A 15 -7.79 -21.19 1.31
C GLY A 15 -7.13 -19.96 0.66
N VAL A 16 -7.43 -19.69 -0.61
CA VAL A 16 -6.98 -18.44 -1.25
C VAL A 16 -7.78 -17.26 -0.69
N ALA A 17 -7.07 -16.31 -0.07
CA ALA A 17 -7.66 -15.06 0.45
C ALA A 17 -7.73 -13.97 -0.63
N ASN A 18 -6.69 -13.84 -1.45
CA ASN A 18 -6.66 -12.89 -2.56
C ASN A 18 -5.88 -13.44 -3.75
N LEU A 19 -6.35 -13.11 -4.95
CA LEU A 19 -5.70 -13.44 -6.21
C LEU A 19 -5.72 -12.21 -7.12
N ARG A 20 -4.55 -11.72 -7.55
CA ARG A 20 -4.45 -10.51 -8.36
C ARG A 20 -3.37 -10.59 -9.41
N VAL A 21 -3.76 -10.41 -10.67
CA VAL A 21 -2.84 -10.21 -11.80
C VAL A 21 -2.60 -8.71 -11.99
N SER A 22 -1.34 -8.30 -12.13
CA SER A 22 -0.92 -6.93 -12.44
C SER A 22 0.19 -6.96 -13.48
N GLY A 23 -0.13 -6.54 -14.71
CA GLY A 23 0.74 -6.75 -15.86
C GLY A 23 0.99 -8.24 -16.08
N HIS A 24 2.25 -8.65 -15.96
CA HIS A 24 2.67 -10.05 -16.08
C HIS A 24 2.97 -10.71 -14.73
N HIS A 25 2.52 -10.14 -13.62
CA HIS A 25 2.79 -10.67 -12.29
C HIS A 25 1.49 -11.11 -11.63
N LEU A 26 1.50 -12.29 -11.02
CA LEU A 26 0.40 -12.79 -10.21
C LEU A 26 0.81 -12.80 -8.76
N VAL A 27 0.03 -12.14 -7.91
CA VAL A 27 0.12 -12.26 -6.45
C VAL A 27 -1.03 -13.12 -5.97
N ILE A 28 -0.70 -14.11 -5.15
CA ILE A 28 -1.65 -14.98 -4.45
C ILE A 28 -1.36 -14.85 -2.98
N SER A 29 -2.38 -14.52 -2.18
CA SER A 29 -2.27 -14.58 -0.72
C SER A 29 -3.27 -15.58 -0.16
N PHE A 30 -2.86 -16.23 0.92
CA PHE A 30 -3.59 -17.30 1.59
C PHE A 30 -4.17 -16.81 2.92
N ALA A 31 -5.15 -17.54 3.43
CA ALA A 31 -5.85 -17.18 4.67
C ALA A 31 -4.91 -17.19 5.89
N ASP A 32 -3.87 -18.01 5.87
CA ASP A 32 -2.86 -18.14 6.93
C ASP A 32 -1.80 -17.03 6.93
N GLY A 33 -1.84 -16.10 5.96
CA GLY A 33 -0.87 -15.01 5.83
C GLY A 33 0.30 -15.30 4.90
N ASN A 34 0.43 -16.51 4.36
CA ASN A 34 1.39 -16.79 3.31
C ASN A 34 1.00 -16.07 2.01
N PHE A 35 1.98 -15.72 1.20
CA PHE A 35 1.75 -15.25 -0.16
C PHE A 35 2.85 -15.71 -1.11
N LYS A 36 2.46 -15.85 -2.38
CA LYS A 36 3.34 -16.22 -3.49
C LYS A 36 3.20 -15.22 -4.62
N VAL A 37 4.31 -14.99 -5.32
CA VAL A 37 4.35 -14.13 -6.49
C VAL A 37 4.90 -14.91 -7.67
N PHE A 38 4.25 -14.81 -8.82
CA PHE A 38 4.65 -15.49 -10.05
C PHE A 38 4.84 -14.52 -11.21
N ASP A 39 5.84 -14.78 -12.05
CA ASP A 39 6.01 -14.18 -13.37
C ASP A 39 5.26 -15.01 -14.41
N LEU A 40 4.37 -14.35 -15.15
CA LEU A 40 3.48 -14.92 -16.17
C LEU A 40 3.98 -14.67 -17.61
N LYS A 41 5.15 -14.07 -17.82
CA LYS A 41 5.70 -13.82 -19.18
C LYS A 41 5.99 -15.10 -19.95
N ARG A 42 6.22 -16.20 -19.23
CA ARG A 42 6.58 -17.51 -19.79
C ARG A 42 5.34 -18.39 -19.96
N ARG A 43 5.50 -19.48 -20.73
CA ARG A 43 4.44 -20.50 -20.89
C ARG A 43 4.04 -21.11 -19.56
N GLU A 44 5.00 -21.32 -18.68
CA GLU A 44 4.80 -21.80 -17.31
C GLU A 44 5.14 -20.68 -16.31
N PRO A 45 4.33 -20.46 -15.26
CA PRO A 45 4.57 -19.43 -14.27
C PRO A 45 5.88 -19.71 -13.55
N LYS A 46 6.75 -18.71 -13.51
CA LYS A 46 7.94 -18.79 -12.67
C LYS A 46 7.61 -18.25 -11.30
N LEU A 47 7.74 -19.06 -10.25
CA LEU A 47 7.68 -18.56 -8.88
C LEU A 47 8.83 -17.57 -8.65
N ILE A 48 8.48 -16.35 -8.22
CA ILE A 48 9.41 -15.26 -7.91
C ILE A 48 9.77 -15.33 -6.42
N CYS A 49 8.75 -15.31 -5.55
CA CYS A 49 8.96 -15.36 -4.11
C CYS A 49 7.80 -16.03 -3.38
N THR A 50 8.10 -16.55 -2.19
CA THR A 50 7.15 -17.07 -1.20
C THR A 50 7.54 -16.54 0.18
N LYS A 51 6.61 -15.90 0.88
CA LYS A 51 6.86 -15.25 2.17
C LYS A 51 5.58 -15.29 3.02
N SER A 52 5.71 -15.00 4.31
CA SER A 52 4.57 -14.87 5.22
C SER A 52 4.47 -13.45 5.77
N VAL A 53 3.27 -12.87 5.72
CA VAL A 53 2.96 -11.56 6.31
C VAL A 53 3.16 -11.55 7.83
N SER A 54 2.93 -12.70 8.50
CA SER A 54 3.06 -12.82 9.95
C SER A 54 4.49 -12.64 10.47
N GLN A 55 5.50 -12.72 9.59
CA GLN A 55 6.90 -12.44 9.93
C GLN A 55 7.17 -10.95 10.12
N TYR A 56 6.31 -10.08 9.57
CA TYR A 56 6.54 -8.62 9.51
C TYR A 56 5.50 -7.81 10.30
N ILE A 57 4.32 -8.39 10.57
CA ILE A 57 3.22 -7.71 11.24
C ILE A 57 2.89 -8.44 12.54
N HIS A 58 3.19 -7.80 13.67
CA HIS A 58 2.76 -8.27 14.98
C HIS A 58 1.23 -8.29 15.09
N HIS A 59 0.70 -9.37 15.67
CA HIS A 59 -0.74 -9.61 15.79
C HIS A 59 -1.50 -9.59 14.46
N PHE A 60 -0.86 -10.09 13.40
CA PHE A 60 -1.50 -10.37 12.12
C PHE A 60 -2.76 -11.24 12.28
N VAL A 61 -3.82 -10.90 11.55
CA VAL A 61 -5.09 -11.64 11.53
C VAL A 61 -5.36 -12.23 10.14
N SER A 62 -5.34 -11.40 9.09
CA SER A 62 -5.71 -11.83 7.74
C SER A 62 -5.13 -10.91 6.68
N VAL A 63 -4.85 -11.45 5.49
CA VAL A 63 -4.56 -10.65 4.30
C VAL A 63 -5.88 -10.23 3.64
N VAL A 64 -5.98 -8.96 3.26
CA VAL A 64 -7.16 -8.38 2.60
C VAL A 64 -6.95 -8.34 1.08
N SER A 65 -5.80 -7.87 0.63
CA SER A 65 -5.48 -7.77 -0.79
C SER A 65 -3.97 -7.77 -1.02
N GLY A 66 -3.54 -8.21 -2.20
CA GLY A 66 -2.14 -8.15 -2.63
C GLY A 66 -2.03 -7.72 -4.09
N GLN A 67 -0.96 -7.00 -4.43
CA GLN A 67 -0.71 -6.54 -5.79
C GLN A 67 0.79 -6.29 -6.02
N ALA A 68 1.31 -6.74 -7.15
CA ALA A 68 2.63 -6.36 -7.64
C ALA A 68 2.55 -5.06 -8.45
N ASN A 69 3.61 -4.26 -8.43
CA ASN A 69 3.76 -3.10 -9.32
C ASN A 69 3.98 -3.53 -10.79
N SER A 70 3.97 -2.57 -11.71
CA SER A 70 3.95 -2.85 -13.17
C SER A 70 5.13 -3.69 -13.66
N ASN A 71 6.31 -3.58 -13.03
CA ASN A 71 7.51 -4.35 -13.37
C ASN A 71 7.77 -5.55 -12.44
N GLY A 72 6.96 -5.76 -11.40
CA GLY A 72 7.04 -6.90 -10.49
C GLY A 72 8.07 -6.79 -9.37
N THR A 73 8.84 -5.70 -9.28
CA THR A 73 9.89 -5.55 -8.26
C THR A 73 9.32 -5.32 -6.86
N LEU A 74 8.23 -4.55 -6.76
CA LEU A 74 7.57 -4.20 -5.50
C LEU A 74 6.24 -4.93 -5.36
N ILE A 75 6.01 -5.49 -4.17
CA ILE A 75 4.79 -6.20 -3.81
C ILE A 75 4.14 -5.46 -2.65
N GLY A 76 2.89 -5.04 -2.83
CA GLY A 76 2.06 -4.47 -1.78
C GLY A 76 1.06 -5.49 -1.26
N LEU A 77 0.81 -5.54 0.04
CA LEU A 77 -0.26 -6.31 0.67
C LEU A 77 -0.96 -5.50 1.77
N ILE A 78 -2.29 -5.46 1.77
CA ILE A 78 -3.06 -4.98 2.93
C ILE A 78 -3.29 -6.15 3.87
N ALA A 79 -3.03 -5.93 5.16
CA ALA A 79 -3.29 -6.90 6.20
C ALA A 79 -4.03 -6.28 7.39
N ASN A 80 -4.89 -7.08 8.02
CA ASN A 80 -5.58 -6.72 9.26
C ASN A 80 -4.77 -7.17 10.47
N LYS A 81 -4.78 -6.32 11.50
CA LYS A 81 -4.25 -6.60 12.84
C LYS A 81 -5.38 -6.84 13.84
N SER A 82 -5.10 -7.53 14.94
CA SER A 82 -6.08 -7.80 16.00
C SER A 82 -6.69 -6.54 16.63
N SER A 83 -5.97 -5.41 16.57
CA SER A 83 -6.44 -4.10 17.01
C SER A 83 -7.51 -3.47 16.13
N SER A 84 -8.07 -4.21 15.16
CA SER A 84 -9.04 -3.74 14.15
C SER A 84 -8.49 -2.67 13.18
N ASN A 85 -7.16 -2.59 13.07
CA ASN A 85 -6.50 -1.67 12.16
C ASN A 85 -5.93 -2.41 10.96
N SER A 86 -5.98 -1.77 9.79
CA SER A 86 -5.43 -2.29 8.54
C SER A 86 -4.20 -1.49 8.13
N VAL A 87 -3.15 -2.22 7.76
CA VAL A 87 -1.84 -1.66 7.39
C VAL A 87 -1.46 -2.11 5.99
N LEU A 88 -0.57 -1.35 5.34
CA LEU A 88 -0.02 -1.71 4.04
C LEU A 88 1.44 -2.17 4.19
N LEU A 89 1.70 -3.44 3.91
CA LEU A 89 3.05 -3.96 3.78
C LEU A 89 3.54 -3.77 2.35
N ILE A 90 4.73 -3.23 2.18
CA ILE A 90 5.42 -3.13 0.89
C ILE A 90 6.76 -3.85 0.98
N MET A 91 7.00 -4.75 0.04
CA MET A 91 8.22 -5.54 -0.05
C MET A 91 8.92 -5.27 -1.38
N ASN A 92 10.25 -5.13 -1.32
CA ASN A 92 11.10 -5.33 -2.48
C ASN A 92 11.73 -6.72 -2.37
N HIS A 93 11.27 -7.64 -3.22
CA HIS A 93 11.68 -9.04 -3.14
C HIS A 93 13.12 -9.26 -3.64
N GLU A 94 13.65 -8.39 -4.50
CA GLU A 94 15.02 -8.50 -5.01
C GLU A 94 16.04 -8.12 -3.94
N LYS A 95 15.70 -7.12 -3.11
CA LYS A 95 16.54 -6.62 -2.00
C LYS A 95 16.24 -7.29 -0.65
N ASP A 96 15.21 -8.12 -0.58
CA ASP A 96 14.67 -8.74 0.64
C ASP A 96 14.39 -7.74 1.78
N ILE A 97 13.92 -6.53 1.41
CA ILE A 97 13.53 -5.50 2.37
C ILE A 97 12.02 -5.33 2.41
N VAL A 98 11.50 -5.02 3.60
CA VAL A 98 10.07 -4.84 3.86
C VAL A 98 9.85 -3.59 4.70
N LYS A 99 8.80 -2.83 4.39
CA LYS A 99 8.29 -1.76 5.23
C LYS A 99 6.79 -1.89 5.42
N VAL A 100 6.35 -1.58 6.63
CA VAL A 100 4.93 -1.58 7.01
C VAL A 100 4.49 -0.13 7.19
N LEU A 101 3.53 0.29 6.38
CA LEU A 101 2.84 1.57 6.52
C LEU A 101 1.63 1.37 7.44
N ASP A 102 1.82 1.73 8.70
CA ASP A 102 0.76 1.87 9.69
C ASP A 102 0.47 3.36 9.88
N PHE A 103 -0.76 3.79 9.59
CA PHE A 103 -1.22 5.16 9.78
C PHE A 103 -2.01 5.32 11.08
N THR A 104 -2.24 4.25 11.85
CA THR A 104 -3.04 4.29 13.09
C THR A 104 -2.24 4.64 14.32
N VAL A 105 -0.94 4.37 14.32
CA VAL A 105 -0.04 4.67 15.43
C VAL A 105 0.38 6.14 15.37
N GLU A 106 0.38 6.83 16.52
CA GLU A 106 1.05 8.13 16.64
C GLU A 106 2.55 7.94 16.40
N ARG A 107 3.06 8.41 15.26
CA ARG A 107 4.45 8.20 14.81
C ARG A 107 5.51 8.98 15.60
N ARG A 108 5.33 9.16 16.91
CA ARG A 108 6.31 9.85 17.78
C ARG A 108 7.66 9.15 17.86
N GLN A 109 7.74 7.85 17.51
CA GLN A 109 8.99 7.09 17.52
C GLN A 109 9.71 7.07 16.16
N GLU A 110 9.00 7.32 15.05
CA GLU A 110 9.57 7.34 13.69
C GLU A 110 9.93 8.76 13.22
N ILE A 111 9.58 9.77 14.01
CA ILE A 111 9.89 11.17 13.79
C ILE A 111 10.68 11.59 15.03
N ASP A 112 12.01 11.62 14.94
CA ASP A 112 12.80 12.29 15.96
C ASP A 112 12.58 13.79 15.77
N GLU A 113 11.60 14.37 16.47
CA GLU A 113 11.24 15.78 16.35
C GLU A 113 12.42 16.72 16.65
N SER A 114 13.45 16.22 17.34
CA SER A 114 14.71 16.91 17.63
C SER A 114 15.60 17.08 16.39
N ASN A 115 15.56 16.11 15.46
CA ASN A 115 16.46 16.03 14.30
C ASN A 115 15.73 16.03 12.94
N GLY A 116 14.40 15.92 12.94
CA GLY A 116 13.57 15.89 11.72
C GLY A 116 13.78 14.64 10.86
N ASP A 117 14.40 13.58 11.40
CA ASP A 117 14.69 12.36 10.67
C ASP A 117 13.50 11.39 10.71
N CYS A 118 13.20 10.77 9.57
CA CYS A 118 12.09 9.84 9.41
C CYS A 118 12.43 8.75 8.40
N SER A 119 12.49 7.51 8.87
CA SER A 119 12.89 6.33 8.08
C SER A 119 11.97 6.05 6.87
N LEU A 120 10.79 6.66 6.84
CA LEU A 120 9.86 6.59 5.72
C LEU A 120 10.27 7.51 4.56
N LEU A 121 11.03 8.56 4.82
CA LEU A 121 11.43 9.55 3.82
C LEU A 121 12.83 9.24 3.25
N PRO A 122 13.13 9.62 2.00
CA PRO A 122 14.48 9.59 1.49
C PRO A 122 15.44 10.48 2.31
N GLU A 123 16.59 9.94 2.72
CA GLU A 123 17.61 10.66 3.50
C GLU A 123 18.13 11.91 2.77
N SER A 124 18.26 11.83 1.45
CA SER A 124 18.77 12.89 0.57
C SER A 124 17.77 14.04 0.33
N LEU A 125 16.57 13.99 0.90
CA LEU A 125 15.59 15.07 0.73
C LEU A 125 16.06 16.38 1.39
N PRO A 126 15.91 17.53 0.70
CA PRO A 126 16.09 18.84 1.31
C PRO A 126 15.18 19.05 2.53
N ASP A 127 15.68 19.74 3.56
CA ASP A 127 14.96 19.92 4.84
C ASP A 127 13.59 20.60 4.70
N ASN A 128 13.44 21.54 3.77
CA ASN A 128 12.16 22.18 3.50
C ASN A 128 11.13 21.16 2.99
N ILE A 129 11.54 20.27 2.08
CA ILE A 129 10.67 19.23 1.55
C ILE A 129 10.40 18.17 2.64
N LYS A 130 11.40 17.76 3.42
CA LYS A 130 11.20 16.84 4.55
C LYS A 130 10.13 17.36 5.51
N ARG A 131 10.17 18.65 5.89
CA ARG A 131 9.14 19.25 6.75
C ARG A 131 7.74 19.17 6.13
N ASP A 132 7.60 19.40 4.83
CA ASP A 132 6.29 19.31 4.16
C ASP A 132 5.79 17.86 4.07
N GLN A 133 6.68 16.89 3.85
CA GLN A 133 6.35 15.47 3.91
C GLN A 133 5.90 15.05 5.31
N LEU A 134 6.58 15.53 6.37
CA LEU A 134 6.20 15.26 7.76
C LEU A 134 4.82 15.85 8.10
N LYS A 135 4.47 17.03 7.57
CA LYS A 135 3.12 17.60 7.71
C LYS A 135 2.08 16.68 7.09
N LEU A 136 2.29 16.24 5.84
CA LEU A 136 1.38 15.30 5.17
C LEU A 136 1.23 14.01 5.96
N LEU A 137 2.33 13.45 6.49
CA LEU A 137 2.28 12.26 7.33
C LEU A 137 1.47 12.48 8.62
N SER A 138 1.61 13.64 9.25
CA SER A 138 0.87 13.99 10.47
C SER A 138 -0.65 14.08 10.25
N GLU A 139 -1.08 14.43 9.03
CA GLU A 139 -2.50 14.46 8.64
C GLU A 139 -3.11 13.06 8.50
N LEU A 140 -2.28 12.06 8.20
CA LEU A 140 -2.67 10.67 8.01
C LEU A 140 -2.72 9.88 9.33
N THR A 141 -2.18 10.42 10.43
CA THR A 141 -2.26 9.79 11.75
C THR A 141 -3.72 9.55 12.16
N GLY A 142 -4.01 8.32 12.59
CA GLY A 142 -5.35 7.85 12.92
C GLY A 142 -6.16 7.33 11.73
N CYS A 143 -5.51 6.98 10.61
CA CYS A 143 -6.19 6.43 9.44
C CYS A 143 -5.92 4.92 9.24
N ASN A 144 -6.91 4.21 8.72
CA ASN A 144 -6.81 2.82 8.28
C ASN A 144 -6.60 2.75 6.77
N VAL A 145 -5.77 1.79 6.31
CA VAL A 145 -5.61 1.52 4.88
C VAL A 145 -6.78 0.69 4.36
N LEU A 146 -7.54 1.24 3.42
CA LEU A 146 -8.73 0.56 2.87
C LEU A 146 -8.43 -0.16 1.56
N LYS A 147 -7.64 0.48 0.69
CA LYS A 147 -7.29 -0.05 -0.63
C LYS A 147 -5.99 0.57 -1.11
N PHE A 148 -5.30 -0.09 -2.02
CA PHE A 148 -4.20 0.52 -2.76
C PHE A 148 -4.21 0.08 -4.21
N HIS A 149 -3.56 0.87 -5.07
CA HIS A 149 -3.33 0.54 -6.46
C HIS A 149 -1.96 1.04 -6.90
N TRP A 150 -1.17 0.15 -7.47
CA TRP A 150 -0.02 0.53 -8.29
C TRP A 150 -0.50 1.09 -9.62
N ASP A 151 0.23 2.08 -10.13
CA ASP A 151 0.07 2.52 -11.50
C ASP A 151 0.42 1.41 -12.49
N SER A 152 -0.33 1.32 -13.57
CA SER A 152 -0.14 0.28 -14.59
C SER A 152 1.13 0.46 -15.43
N ILE A 153 1.71 1.66 -15.44
CA ILE A 153 2.87 2.04 -16.25
C ILE A 153 4.05 2.38 -15.34
N ASP A 154 3.95 3.37 -14.45
CA ASP A 154 5.07 3.78 -13.57
C ASP A 154 5.16 2.86 -12.34
N PRO A 155 6.18 1.99 -12.23
CA PRO A 155 6.29 1.02 -11.14
C PRO A 155 6.51 1.64 -9.75
N ARG A 156 6.78 2.95 -9.69
CA ARG A 156 7.01 3.69 -8.45
C ARG A 156 5.74 4.34 -7.91
N LEU A 157 4.76 4.62 -8.78
CA LEU A 157 3.57 5.39 -8.41
C LEU A 157 2.54 4.50 -7.70
N LEU A 158 2.20 4.88 -6.47
CA LEU A 158 1.28 4.16 -5.60
C LEU A 158 0.16 5.11 -5.14
N LEU A 159 -1.08 4.63 -5.25
CA LEU A 159 -2.22 5.29 -4.66
C LEU A 159 -2.74 4.45 -3.49
N ILE A 160 -3.06 5.11 -2.39
CA ILE A 160 -3.58 4.46 -1.18
C ILE A 160 -4.88 5.16 -0.80
N GLU A 161 -5.95 4.41 -0.72
CA GLU A 161 -7.20 4.87 -0.13
C GLU A 161 -7.18 4.60 1.38
N VAL A 162 -7.45 5.65 2.16
CA VAL A 162 -7.47 5.61 3.62
C VAL A 162 -8.79 6.12 4.17
N GLY A 163 -9.15 5.69 5.38
CA GLY A 163 -10.30 6.19 6.13
C GLY A 163 -9.94 6.50 7.59
N ARG A 164 -10.45 7.60 8.14
CA ARG A 164 -10.20 7.97 9.55
C ARG A 164 -10.89 7.01 10.50
N VAL A 165 -10.15 6.53 11.51
CA VAL A 165 -10.66 5.58 12.53
C VAL A 165 -11.53 6.30 13.57
N THR A 166 -11.24 7.57 13.87
CA THR A 166 -12.05 8.42 14.75
C THR A 166 -12.23 9.80 14.16
N LYS A 167 -13.43 10.40 14.32
CA LYS A 167 -13.64 11.81 14.00
C LYS A 167 -12.82 12.62 15.01
N LYS A 168 -11.77 13.32 14.57
CA LYS A 168 -11.09 14.29 15.43
C LYS A 168 -12.16 15.24 15.97
N GLN A 169 -12.34 15.30 17.30
CA GLN A 169 -13.12 16.36 17.89
C GLN A 169 -12.50 17.68 17.44
N LYS A 170 -13.33 18.61 16.96
CA LYS A 170 -12.94 19.95 16.50
C LYS A 170 -11.99 20.57 17.53
N GLN A 171 -10.69 20.52 17.28
CA GLN A 171 -9.77 21.43 17.93
C GLN A 171 -10.04 22.80 17.31
N THR A 172 -10.66 23.67 18.10
CA THR A 172 -10.94 25.06 17.76
C THR A 172 -9.67 25.72 17.22
N GLY A 173 -9.65 26.08 15.94
CA GLY A 173 -8.66 27.01 15.37
C GLY A 173 -7.87 26.56 14.15
N ARG A 174 -8.03 25.33 13.62
CA ARG A 174 -7.42 24.97 12.32
C ARG A 174 -8.47 24.40 11.37
N GLU A 175 -8.59 25.02 10.20
CA GLU A 175 -9.29 24.51 9.02
C GLU A 175 -8.56 23.26 8.49
N SER A 176 -8.55 22.16 9.24
CA SER A 176 -8.30 20.86 8.62
C SER A 176 -9.58 20.50 7.90
N GLU A 177 -9.55 20.39 6.57
CA GLU A 177 -10.69 19.86 5.81
C GLU A 177 -11.10 18.53 6.48
N ASP A 178 -12.29 18.51 7.08
CA ASP A 178 -12.83 17.31 7.71
C ASP A 178 -13.17 16.32 6.61
N TRP A 179 -12.25 15.38 6.36
CA TRP A 179 -12.45 14.27 5.45
C TRP A 179 -12.59 12.95 6.21
N GLU A 180 -13.55 12.12 5.81
CA GLU A 180 -13.71 10.77 6.36
C GLU A 180 -12.86 9.74 5.60
N ARG A 181 -12.70 9.95 4.28
CA ARG A 181 -11.86 9.14 3.39
C ARG A 181 -11.03 10.04 2.49
N ALA A 182 -9.82 9.60 2.16
CA ALA A 182 -8.93 10.28 1.23
C ALA A 182 -8.15 9.29 0.38
N VAL A 183 -7.65 9.76 -0.76
CA VAL A 183 -6.67 9.03 -1.58
C VAL A 183 -5.35 9.77 -1.51
N ILE A 184 -4.34 9.05 -1.03
CA ILE A 184 -2.95 9.45 -0.99
C ILE A 184 -2.31 9.06 -2.30
N THR A 185 -1.53 9.96 -2.89
CA THR A 185 -0.67 9.65 -4.04
C THR A 185 0.78 9.79 -3.59
N LEU A 186 1.62 8.79 -3.85
CA LEU A 186 3.02 8.81 -3.45
C LEU A 186 3.91 8.00 -4.41
N PHE A 187 5.20 8.28 -4.41
CA PHE A 187 6.21 7.43 -5.06
C PHE A 187 6.93 6.55 -4.05
N VAL A 188 7.19 5.31 -4.44
CA VAL A 188 7.97 4.34 -3.67
C VAL A 188 9.30 4.10 -4.38
N THR A 189 10.41 4.29 -3.66
CA THR A 189 11.75 3.97 -4.18
C THR A 189 12.05 2.47 -4.05
N GLN A 190 13.11 1.99 -4.71
CA GLN A 190 13.55 0.61 -4.56
C GLN A 190 14.02 0.29 -3.13
N ASP A 191 14.45 1.28 -2.36
CA ASP A 191 14.86 1.15 -0.95
C ASP A 191 13.67 1.37 0.01
N LEU A 192 12.45 1.37 -0.52
CA LEU A 192 11.19 1.56 0.19
C LEU A 192 11.11 2.92 0.91
N SER A 193 11.77 3.95 0.42
CA SER A 193 11.50 5.34 0.85
C SER A 193 10.30 5.89 0.09
N TYR A 194 9.56 6.81 0.71
CA TYR A 194 8.30 7.34 0.22
C TYR A 194 8.40 8.84 -0.05
N LEU A 195 7.85 9.26 -1.18
CA LEU A 195 7.65 10.67 -1.51
C LEU A 195 6.16 10.92 -1.74
N PHE A 196 5.49 11.47 -0.73
CA PHE A 196 4.09 11.85 -0.76
C PHE A 196 3.89 13.05 -1.68
N GLN A 197 2.96 12.92 -2.63
CA GLN A 197 2.64 13.98 -3.57
C GLN A 197 1.42 14.78 -3.13
N ASP A 198 0.35 14.08 -2.73
CA ASP A 198 -0.93 14.72 -2.47
C ASP A 198 -1.85 13.82 -1.61
N ILE A 199 -2.77 14.46 -0.88
CA ILE A 199 -3.86 13.83 -0.13
C ILE A 199 -5.16 14.45 -0.65
N LYS A 200 -5.95 13.68 -1.39
CA LYS A 200 -7.22 14.17 -1.95
C LYS A 200 -8.41 13.58 -1.18
N PRO A 201 -9.21 14.40 -0.48
CA PRO A 201 -10.46 13.96 0.12
C PRO A 201 -11.39 13.31 -0.91
N LEU A 202 -11.94 12.15 -0.55
CA LEU A 202 -12.89 11.44 -1.39
C LEU A 202 -14.28 12.08 -1.24
N LYS A 203 -14.73 12.79 -2.29
CA LYS A 203 -16.06 13.41 -2.30
C LYS A 203 -17.17 12.37 -2.10
N SER A 204 -18.25 12.75 -1.42
CA SER A 204 -19.38 11.88 -1.05
C SER A 204 -20.01 11.06 -2.18
N LYS A 205 -19.88 11.54 -3.43
CA LYS A 205 -20.35 10.89 -4.67
C LYS A 205 -19.53 9.69 -5.13
N HIS A 206 -18.39 9.40 -4.51
CA HIS A 206 -17.54 8.26 -4.86
C HIS A 206 -17.66 7.16 -3.80
N HIS A 207 -17.69 5.90 -4.23
CA HIS A 207 -17.72 4.72 -3.37
C HIS A 207 -16.30 4.27 -2.97
N GLY A 208 -15.29 4.53 -3.82
CA GLY A 208 -13.88 4.22 -3.52
C GLY A 208 -12.99 4.26 -4.76
N LEU A 209 -11.68 4.10 -4.53
CA LEU A 209 -10.64 3.94 -5.55
C LEU A 209 -10.80 2.60 -6.27
N VAL A 210 -10.57 2.58 -7.58
CA VAL A 210 -10.65 1.37 -8.44
C VAL A 210 -9.34 1.10 -9.19
N GLY A 211 -8.53 2.13 -9.40
CA GLY A 211 -7.24 2.02 -10.07
C GLY A 211 -6.66 3.37 -10.45
N CYS A 212 -5.53 3.31 -11.14
CA CYS A 212 -4.84 4.46 -11.71
C CYS A 212 -4.05 4.07 -12.95
N THR A 213 -3.93 5.04 -13.86
CA THR A 213 -2.98 5.04 -14.97
C THR A 213 -2.65 6.50 -15.23
N ALA A 214 -1.45 6.95 -14.87
CA ALA A 214 -1.04 8.35 -15.00
C ALA A 214 -1.34 8.87 -16.42
N PRO A 215 -2.04 10.02 -16.55
CA PRO A 215 -2.36 11.00 -15.50
C PRO A 215 -3.72 10.80 -14.77
N SER A 216 -4.40 9.68 -14.99
CA SER A 216 -5.78 9.44 -14.55
C SER A 216 -5.90 8.58 -13.29
N VAL A 217 -6.86 8.95 -12.42
CA VAL A 217 -7.28 8.16 -11.25
C VAL A 217 -8.74 7.75 -11.42
N TYR A 218 -9.04 6.47 -11.19
CA TYR A 218 -10.36 5.89 -11.42
C TYR A 218 -11.08 5.67 -10.10
N TYR A 219 -12.27 6.25 -9.98
CA TYR A 219 -13.16 6.12 -8.82
C TYR A 219 -14.47 5.46 -9.22
N MET A 220 -15.00 4.59 -8.36
CA MET A 220 -16.37 4.12 -8.49
C MET A 220 -17.31 5.21 -8.01
N ARG A 221 -18.34 5.55 -8.79
CA ARG A 221 -19.40 6.45 -8.33
C ARG A 221 -20.43 5.67 -7.51
N LYS A 222 -21.08 6.37 -6.58
CA LYS A 222 -22.29 5.87 -5.93
C LYS A 222 -23.47 5.93 -6.90
#